data_AF-A0A0L8GZ60-F1
#
_entry.id   AF-A0A0L8GZ60-F1
#
_cell.length_a   1.000
_cell.length_b   1.000
_cell.length_c   1.000
_cell.angle_alpha   90.00
_cell.angle_beta   90.00
_cell.angle_gamma   90.00
#
_symmetry.space_group_name_H-M   'P 1'
#
loop_
_entity.id
_entity.type
_entity.pdbx_description
1 polymer ?
#
loop_
_entity_poly.entity_id
_entity_poly.type
_entity_poly.pdbx_seq_one_letter_code
_entity_poly.pdbx_strand_id
1 'polypeptide(L)'
;MLEDLEEKPECKRDAKNLYHKLVKLEYAVLTVVWEEVMEHFNRTSKKLQTLGSDVFEGYLPLASLLSFVKELQENSVDKIAHYESVAKGLCEYITSNYSDVSKLIVIKKFADGTSDRASLRGAEQFRIEVLNEVYDCLIIQLSKRMGPYEQIAKRFEFLLELLTNSEFDKNSIKLIILHYKDDIDHKLINECHQFKEYLHLRKSWNTEENTASKMQCTEVLQFTYE
;
A
#
# COMPACT_ATOMS: atom_id res chain seq x y z
N MET A 1 29.58 23.81 -20.81
CA MET A 1 29.22 24.32 -19.47
C MET A 1 29.55 25.80 -19.45
N LEU A 2 28.54 26.67 -19.33
CA LEU A 2 28.79 28.08 -19.03
C LEU A 2 29.33 28.15 -17.59
N GLU A 3 30.52 28.71 -17.40
CA GLU A 3 31.04 29.03 -16.07
C GLU A 3 30.32 30.28 -15.56
N ASP A 4 29.44 30.11 -14.58
CA ASP A 4 28.86 31.24 -13.87
C ASP A 4 29.95 31.85 -12.96
N LEU A 5 30.43 33.04 -13.32
CA LEU A 5 31.55 33.72 -12.65
C LEU A 5 31.15 34.29 -11.27
N GLU A 6 29.87 34.36 -10.94
CA GLU A 6 29.39 34.93 -9.67
C GLU A 6 29.28 33.90 -8.52
N GLU A 7 29.34 32.61 -8.81
CA GLU A 7 29.09 31.59 -7.79
C GLU A 7 30.33 31.34 -6.89
N LYS A 8 30.12 31.27 -5.57
CA LYS A 8 31.18 31.04 -4.57
C LYS A 8 31.94 29.74 -4.89
N PRO A 9 33.27 29.70 -4.71
CA PRO A 9 34.09 28.52 -5.05
C PRO A 9 33.73 27.26 -4.24
N GLU A 10 33.13 27.44 -3.06
CA GLU A 10 32.59 26.34 -2.25
C GLU A 10 31.35 25.72 -2.89
N CYS A 11 30.38 26.55 -3.31
CA CYS A 11 29.17 26.10 -4.01
C CYS A 11 29.50 25.34 -5.30
N LYS A 12 30.46 25.85 -6.10
CA LYS A 12 30.94 25.15 -7.31
C LYS A 12 31.50 23.76 -7.00
N ARG A 13 32.27 23.65 -5.90
CA ARG A 13 32.85 22.38 -5.46
C ARG A 13 31.77 21.40 -5.00
N ASP A 14 30.79 21.89 -4.23
CA ASP A 14 29.70 21.07 -3.71
C ASP A 14 28.77 20.58 -4.82
N ALA A 15 28.42 21.45 -5.76
CA ALA A 15 27.65 21.09 -6.96
C ALA A 15 28.40 20.02 -7.78
N LYS A 16 29.71 20.20 -7.99
CA LYS A 16 30.54 19.20 -8.67
C LYS A 16 30.56 17.88 -7.91
N ASN A 17 30.74 17.89 -6.60
CA ASN A 17 30.74 16.68 -5.77
C ASN A 17 29.40 15.95 -5.83
N LEU A 18 28.28 16.70 -5.79
CA LEU A 18 26.94 16.15 -5.89
C LEU A 18 26.72 15.50 -7.27
N TYR A 19 27.11 16.20 -8.34
CA TYR A 19 27.06 15.65 -9.70
C TYR A 19 27.80 14.31 -9.79
N HIS A 20 29.03 14.22 -9.26
CA HIS A 20 29.79 12.97 -9.27
C HIS A 20 29.13 11.83 -8.47
N LYS A 21 28.31 12.15 -7.46
CA LYS A 21 27.51 11.14 -6.76
C LYS A 21 26.30 10.72 -7.59
N LEU A 22 25.58 11.68 -8.19
CA LEU A 22 24.37 11.41 -8.95
C LEU A 22 24.62 10.60 -10.23
N VAL A 23 25.79 10.74 -10.85
CA VAL A 23 26.16 9.93 -12.03
C VAL A 23 26.63 8.51 -11.67
N LYS A 24 26.66 8.12 -10.40
CA LYS A 24 26.94 6.73 -10.05
C LYS A 24 25.77 5.84 -10.39
N LEU A 25 26.06 4.63 -10.86
CA LEU A 25 25.07 3.62 -11.21
C LEU A 25 24.07 3.35 -10.07
N GLU A 26 24.54 3.31 -8.82
CA GLU A 26 23.71 3.11 -7.63
C GLU A 26 22.60 4.15 -7.51
N TYR A 27 22.94 5.42 -7.69
CA TYR A 27 21.96 6.52 -7.60
C TYR A 27 21.03 6.53 -8.80
N ALA A 28 21.54 6.21 -9.99
CA ALA A 28 20.70 6.07 -11.18
C ALA A 28 19.68 4.92 -11.02
N VAL A 29 20.11 3.74 -10.54
CA VAL A 29 19.23 2.60 -10.25
C VAL A 29 18.20 2.97 -9.19
N LEU A 30 18.61 3.63 -8.10
CA LEU A 30 17.66 4.12 -7.08
C LEU A 30 16.66 5.11 -7.66
N THR A 31 17.06 5.95 -8.60
CA THR A 31 16.15 6.91 -9.25
C THR A 31 15.06 6.19 -10.01
N VAL A 32 15.41 5.15 -10.78
CA VAL A 32 14.44 4.31 -11.52
C VAL A 32 13.50 3.58 -10.55
N VAL A 33 14.04 2.99 -9.48
CA VAL A 33 13.22 2.32 -8.44
C VAL A 33 12.25 3.30 -7.78
N TRP A 34 12.74 4.48 -7.40
CA TRP A 34 11.90 5.50 -6.77
C TRP A 34 10.84 6.06 -7.70
N GLU A 35 11.10 6.17 -9.00
CA GLU A 35 10.09 6.55 -9.98
C GLU A 35 8.89 5.57 -9.96
N GLU A 36 9.16 4.26 -10.07
CA GLU A 36 8.11 3.22 -10.06
C GLU A 36 7.32 3.21 -8.74
N VAL A 37 8.04 3.30 -7.60
CA VAL A 37 7.44 3.35 -6.27
C VAL A 37 6.58 4.61 -6.11
N MET A 38 7.13 5.78 -6.42
CA MET A 38 6.44 7.06 -6.23
C MET A 38 5.21 7.18 -7.14
N GLU A 39 5.23 6.60 -8.34
CA GLU A 39 4.06 6.59 -9.22
C GLU A 39 2.89 5.84 -8.56
N HIS A 40 3.13 4.65 -8.00
CA HIS A 40 2.13 3.85 -7.32
C HIS A 40 1.63 4.54 -6.04
N PHE A 41 2.54 5.12 -5.26
CA PHE A 41 2.18 5.90 -4.07
C PHE A 41 1.30 7.11 -4.42
N ASN A 42 1.64 7.84 -5.48
CA ASN A 42 0.86 8.99 -5.94
C ASN A 42 -0.54 8.56 -6.42
N ARG A 43 -0.64 7.44 -7.16
CA ARG A 43 -1.91 6.89 -7.62
C ARG A 43 -2.81 6.51 -6.44
N THR A 44 -2.27 5.81 -5.45
CA THR A 44 -2.98 5.46 -4.22
C THR A 44 -3.38 6.71 -3.44
N SER A 45 -2.49 7.70 -3.31
CA SER A 45 -2.77 8.97 -2.62
C SER A 45 -3.94 9.72 -3.25
N LYS A 46 -3.96 9.83 -4.58
CA LYS A 46 -5.09 10.43 -5.32
C LYS A 46 -6.38 9.67 -5.09
N LYS A 47 -6.34 8.33 -5.10
CA LYS A 47 -7.53 7.50 -4.84
C LYS A 47 -8.08 7.73 -3.43
N LEU A 48 -7.22 7.81 -2.42
CA LEU A 48 -7.61 8.09 -1.04
C LEU A 48 -8.20 9.50 -0.83
N GLN A 49 -7.83 10.45 -1.68
CA GLN A 49 -8.33 11.84 -1.64
C GLN A 49 -9.61 12.03 -2.48
N THR A 50 -10.17 10.95 -3.05
CA THR A 50 -11.42 11.03 -3.81
C THR A 50 -12.58 11.37 -2.87
N LEU A 51 -13.39 12.35 -3.26
CA LEU A 51 -14.56 12.76 -2.49
C LEU A 51 -15.59 11.62 -2.44
N GLY A 52 -16.19 11.41 -1.27
CA GLY A 52 -17.22 10.40 -1.07
C GLY A 52 -16.72 8.98 -0.84
N SER A 53 -15.40 8.77 -0.80
CA SER A 53 -14.84 7.46 -0.41
C SER A 53 -15.11 7.16 1.06
N ASP A 54 -15.67 5.99 1.30
CA ASP A 54 -15.89 5.47 2.64
C ASP A 54 -14.57 4.97 3.26
N VAL A 55 -14.52 4.91 4.60
CA VAL A 55 -13.32 4.49 5.35
C VAL A 55 -12.91 3.05 4.97
N PHE A 56 -13.86 2.16 4.70
CA PHE A 56 -13.57 0.78 4.27
C PHE A 56 -13.04 0.75 2.84
N GLU A 57 -13.56 1.61 1.96
CA GLU A 57 -13.01 1.79 0.60
C GLU A 57 -11.59 2.36 0.62
N GLY A 58 -11.24 3.16 1.63
CA GLY A 58 -9.90 3.71 1.81
C GLY A 58 -8.86 2.68 2.26
N TYR A 59 -9.26 1.60 2.92
CA TYR A 59 -8.33 0.53 3.32
C TYR A 59 -7.81 -0.27 2.11
N LEU A 60 -8.66 -0.55 1.13
CA LEU A 60 -8.33 -1.39 -0.04
C LEU A 60 -7.16 -0.85 -0.89
N PRO A 61 -7.08 0.46 -1.24
CA PRO A 61 -5.92 1.04 -1.93
C PRO A 61 -4.62 0.91 -1.16
N LEU A 62 -4.67 1.03 0.18
CA LEU A 62 -3.49 0.87 1.02
C LEU A 62 -3.03 -0.60 1.05
N ALA A 63 -3.97 -1.54 1.15
CA ALA A 63 -3.66 -2.98 1.07
C ALA A 63 -3.05 -3.36 -0.27
N SER A 64 -3.61 -2.84 -1.37
CA SER A 64 -3.04 -3.03 -2.70
C SER A 64 -1.63 -2.43 -2.83
N LEU A 65 -1.38 -1.24 -2.27
CA LEU A 65 -0.06 -0.63 -2.25
C LEU A 65 0.96 -1.45 -1.45
N LEU A 66 0.55 -2.01 -0.31
CA LEU A 66 1.40 -2.88 0.50
C LEU A 66 1.76 -4.17 -0.27
N SER A 67 0.79 -4.80 -0.93
CA SER A 67 1.05 -5.98 -1.77
C SER A 67 2.02 -5.66 -2.91
N PHE A 68 1.84 -4.52 -3.58
CA PHE A 68 2.76 -4.06 -4.61
C PHE A 68 4.21 -3.95 -4.10
N VAL A 69 4.44 -3.33 -2.93
CA VAL A 69 5.82 -3.21 -2.39
C VAL A 69 6.39 -4.58 -2.01
N LYS A 70 5.58 -5.50 -1.49
CA LYS A 70 6.01 -6.89 -1.24
C LYS A 70 6.41 -7.61 -2.53
N GLU A 71 5.63 -7.44 -3.59
CA GLU A 71 5.96 -7.98 -4.90
C GLU A 71 7.26 -7.37 -5.47
N LEU A 72 7.54 -6.09 -5.23
CA LEU A 72 8.83 -5.49 -5.61
C LEU A 72 10.00 -6.16 -4.88
N GLN A 73 9.85 -6.46 -3.60
CA GLN A 73 10.86 -7.12 -2.80
C GLN A 73 11.09 -8.57 -3.26
N GLU A 74 10.02 -9.34 -3.42
CA GLU A 74 10.06 -10.74 -3.86
C GLU A 74 10.69 -10.87 -5.25
N ASN A 75 10.34 -9.97 -6.17
CA ASN A 75 10.86 -9.96 -7.55
C ASN A 75 12.15 -9.15 -7.71
N SER A 76 12.79 -8.72 -6.61
CA SER A 76 13.99 -7.86 -6.66
C SER A 76 15.15 -8.48 -7.44
N VAL A 77 15.26 -9.83 -7.41
CA VAL A 77 16.29 -10.59 -8.15
C VAL A 77 16.13 -10.41 -9.65
N ASP A 78 14.90 -10.46 -10.15
CA ASP A 78 14.63 -10.36 -11.59
C ASP A 78 14.64 -8.90 -12.05
N LYS A 79 14.16 -7.99 -11.19
CA LYS A 79 14.03 -6.56 -11.51
C LYS A 79 15.36 -5.80 -11.51
N ILE A 80 16.38 -6.21 -10.74
CA ILE A 80 17.66 -5.48 -10.67
C ILE A 80 18.32 -5.33 -12.04
N ALA A 81 18.29 -6.38 -12.88
CA ALA A 81 18.87 -6.33 -14.22
C ALA A 81 18.12 -5.34 -15.13
N HIS A 82 16.79 -5.28 -14.99
CA HIS A 82 15.96 -4.30 -15.70
C HIS A 82 16.29 -2.87 -15.25
N TYR A 83 16.33 -2.62 -13.95
CA TYR A 83 16.64 -1.29 -13.42
C TYR A 83 18.03 -0.81 -13.81
N GLU A 84 19.04 -1.68 -13.82
CA GLU A 84 20.38 -1.35 -14.32
C GLU A 84 20.37 -0.95 -15.79
N SER A 85 19.65 -1.70 -16.63
CA SER A 85 19.54 -1.42 -18.05
C SER A 85 18.90 -0.05 -18.30
N VAL A 86 17.81 0.25 -17.59
CA VAL A 86 17.14 1.56 -17.69
C VAL A 86 18.05 2.67 -17.16
N ALA A 87 18.67 2.46 -15.99
CA ALA A 87 19.57 3.42 -15.37
C ALA A 87 20.72 3.82 -16.28
N LYS A 88 21.39 2.86 -16.92
CA LYS A 88 22.48 3.14 -17.89
C LYS A 88 22.00 3.94 -19.12
N GLY A 89 20.72 3.84 -19.45
CA GLY A 89 20.10 4.61 -20.54
C GLY A 89 19.71 6.04 -20.17
N LEU A 90 19.70 6.41 -18.87
CA LEU A 90 19.28 7.75 -18.44
C LEU A 90 20.27 8.86 -18.85
N CYS A 91 21.57 8.56 -18.84
CA CYS A 91 22.62 9.55 -19.10
C CYS A 91 23.95 8.86 -19.47
N GLU A 92 24.63 9.39 -20.49
CA GLU A 92 25.91 8.87 -20.99
C GLU A 92 27.04 8.90 -19.94
N TYR A 93 26.94 9.79 -18.96
CA TYR A 93 27.95 9.97 -17.91
C TYR A 93 27.80 9.00 -16.75
N ILE A 94 26.79 8.13 -16.76
CA ILE A 94 26.55 7.17 -15.68
C ILE A 94 27.68 6.13 -15.64
N THR A 95 28.18 5.84 -14.44
CA THR A 95 29.25 4.86 -14.27
C THR A 95 28.79 3.48 -14.74
N SER A 96 29.64 2.76 -15.48
CA SER A 96 29.24 1.46 -16.04
C SER A 96 29.10 0.35 -14.98
N ASN A 97 29.78 0.50 -13.84
CA ASN A 97 29.84 -0.48 -12.76
C ASN A 97 29.52 0.17 -11.40
N TYR A 98 29.13 -0.67 -10.44
CA TYR A 98 28.97 -0.33 -9.03
C TYR A 98 30.31 0.05 -8.38
N SER A 99 30.27 0.98 -7.43
CA SER A 99 31.41 1.58 -6.72
C SER A 99 32.28 0.56 -5.98
N ASP A 100 31.70 -0.59 -5.58
CA ASP A 100 32.36 -1.59 -4.74
C ASP A 100 33.28 -2.57 -5.47
N VAL A 101 33.38 -2.49 -6.80
CA VAL A 101 34.34 -3.31 -7.57
C VAL A 101 35.80 -3.06 -7.14
N SER A 102 36.10 -1.92 -6.53
CA SER A 102 37.47 -1.50 -6.16
C SER A 102 37.86 -1.72 -4.70
N LYS A 103 36.93 -1.95 -3.76
CA LYS A 103 37.23 -1.93 -2.31
C LYS A 103 37.35 -3.31 -1.65
N LEU A 104 36.99 -4.40 -2.34
CA LEU A 104 36.90 -5.75 -1.75
C LEU A 104 37.87 -6.78 -2.36
N ILE A 105 39.03 -6.38 -2.85
CA ILE A 105 40.12 -7.36 -3.07
C ILE A 105 40.94 -7.49 -1.78
N VAL A 106 40.30 -7.96 -0.70
CA VAL A 106 41.03 -8.52 0.44
C VAL A 106 41.08 -10.02 0.22
N ILE A 107 42.15 -10.48 -0.43
CA ILE A 107 42.40 -11.91 -0.63
C ILE A 107 42.74 -12.51 0.75
N LYS A 108 41.75 -13.10 1.44
CA LYS A 108 42.05 -14.05 2.51
C LYS A 108 42.60 -15.32 1.87
N LYS A 109 43.92 -15.47 1.89
CA LYS A 109 44.58 -16.73 1.52
C LYS A 109 44.42 -17.70 2.69
N PHE A 110 43.68 -18.78 2.51
CA PHE A 110 43.72 -19.92 3.42
C PHE A 110 45.05 -20.66 3.25
N ALA A 111 45.50 -21.36 4.29
CA ALA A 111 46.79 -22.04 4.32
C ALA A 111 46.93 -23.16 3.27
N ASP A 112 45.81 -23.63 2.71
CA ASP A 112 45.72 -24.66 1.66
C ASP A 112 45.76 -24.08 0.24
N GLY A 113 45.88 -22.76 0.08
CA GLY A 113 45.91 -22.09 -1.22
C GLY A 113 44.56 -21.99 -1.92
N THR A 114 43.46 -22.46 -1.31
CA THR A 114 42.12 -22.23 -1.84
C THR A 114 41.64 -20.84 -1.47
N SER A 115 41.07 -20.12 -2.43
CA SER A 115 40.37 -18.87 -2.19
C SER A 115 38.88 -19.12 -2.37
N ASP A 116 38.11 -19.11 -1.29
CA ASP A 116 36.66 -19.20 -1.38
C ASP A 116 36.13 -17.84 -1.83
N ARG A 117 35.81 -17.73 -3.12
CA ARG A 117 35.30 -16.49 -3.74
C ARG A 117 33.77 -16.53 -3.75
N ALA A 118 33.16 -16.21 -2.63
CA ALA A 118 31.78 -15.74 -2.63
C ALA A 118 31.76 -14.21 -2.77
N SER A 119 32.30 -13.69 -3.87
CA SER A 119 32.11 -12.27 -4.21
C SER A 119 30.70 -12.14 -4.79
N LEU A 120 29.76 -11.57 -4.03
CA LEU A 120 28.51 -11.12 -4.62
C LEU A 120 28.87 -10.12 -5.74
N ARG A 121 28.24 -10.25 -6.91
CA ARG A 121 28.36 -9.24 -7.97
C ARG A 121 27.86 -7.90 -7.41
N GLY A 122 28.43 -6.76 -7.82
CA GLY A 122 28.05 -5.44 -7.27
C GLY A 122 26.53 -5.16 -7.29
N ALA A 123 25.84 -5.66 -8.31
CA ALA A 123 24.37 -5.65 -8.41
C ALA A 123 23.67 -6.37 -7.26
N GLU A 124 24.16 -7.55 -6.89
CA GLU A 124 23.57 -8.42 -5.88
C GLU A 124 23.82 -7.86 -4.48
N GLN A 125 25.03 -7.34 -4.23
CA GLN A 125 25.33 -6.64 -2.99
C GLN A 125 24.44 -5.40 -2.84
N PHE A 126 24.32 -4.59 -3.89
CA PHE A 126 23.45 -3.41 -3.87
C PHE A 126 21.97 -3.76 -3.65
N ARG A 127 21.49 -4.83 -4.29
CA ARG A 127 20.12 -5.33 -4.10
C ARG A 127 19.87 -5.70 -2.64
N ILE A 128 20.77 -6.47 -2.02
CA ILE A 128 20.62 -6.94 -0.64
C ILE A 128 20.77 -5.79 0.36
N GLU A 129 21.84 -5.00 0.25
CA GLU A 129 22.20 -4.00 1.26
C GLU A 129 21.39 -2.70 1.14
N VAL A 130 20.87 -2.39 -0.04
CA VAL A 130 20.18 -1.11 -0.30
C VAL A 130 18.74 -1.32 -0.71
N LEU A 131 18.46 -2.06 -1.80
CA LEU A 131 17.08 -2.14 -2.31
C LEU A 131 16.14 -2.89 -1.36
N ASN A 132 16.57 -4.03 -0.82
CA ASN A 132 15.76 -4.79 0.12
C ASN A 132 15.50 -3.99 1.40
N GLU A 133 16.51 -3.30 1.93
CA GLU A 133 16.35 -2.43 3.10
C GLU A 133 15.33 -1.30 2.85
N VAL A 134 15.34 -0.71 1.65
CA VAL A 134 14.34 0.28 1.23
C VAL A 134 12.94 -0.33 1.20
N TYR A 135 12.77 -1.51 0.58
CA TYR A 135 11.48 -2.18 0.52
C TYR A 135 10.97 -2.62 1.89
N ASP A 136 11.84 -3.17 2.74
CA ASP A 136 11.52 -3.55 4.12
C ASP A 136 11.04 -2.34 4.93
N CYS A 137 11.75 -1.22 4.83
CA CYS A 137 11.35 0.02 5.47
C CYS A 137 9.96 0.47 4.97
N LEU A 138 9.72 0.46 3.66
CA LEU A 138 8.42 0.81 3.08
C LEU A 138 7.30 -0.11 3.59
N ILE A 139 7.53 -1.43 3.61
CA ILE A 139 6.57 -2.43 4.12
C ILE A 139 6.25 -2.17 5.59
N ILE A 140 7.26 -1.95 6.43
CA ILE A 140 7.08 -1.67 7.86
C ILE A 140 6.28 -0.39 8.06
N GLN A 141 6.64 0.70 7.38
CA GLN A 141 5.97 2.00 7.53
C GLN A 141 4.54 1.97 6.99
N LEU A 142 4.29 1.32 5.84
CA LEU A 142 2.94 1.14 5.30
C LEU A 142 2.08 0.30 6.24
N SER A 143 2.58 -0.84 6.71
CA SER A 143 1.85 -1.72 7.63
C SER A 143 1.48 -0.98 8.92
N LYS A 144 2.42 -0.20 9.48
CA LYS A 144 2.17 0.63 10.67
C LYS A 144 1.06 1.67 10.44
N ARG A 145 1.05 2.31 9.27
CA ARG A 145 0.01 3.29 8.90
C ARG A 145 -1.34 2.65 8.61
N MET A 146 -1.35 1.43 8.07
CA MET A 146 -2.57 0.68 7.76
C MET A 146 -3.25 0.11 9.00
N GLY A 147 -2.49 -0.29 10.02
CA GLY A 147 -3.02 -0.98 11.21
C GLY A 147 -4.26 -0.34 11.83
N PRO A 148 -4.30 1.00 12.07
CA PRO A 148 -5.49 1.66 12.59
C PRO A 148 -6.72 1.52 11.69
N TYR A 149 -6.57 1.67 10.36
CA TYR A 149 -7.67 1.52 9.41
C TYR A 149 -8.19 0.09 9.38
N GLU A 150 -7.29 -0.90 9.46
CA GLU A 150 -7.68 -2.31 9.55
C GLU A 150 -8.48 -2.60 10.83
N GLN A 151 -8.11 -1.99 11.96
CA GLN A 151 -8.85 -2.15 13.21
C GLN A 151 -10.22 -1.48 13.17
N ILE A 152 -10.34 -0.32 12.50
CA ILE A 152 -11.63 0.33 12.25
C ILE A 152 -12.48 -0.55 11.33
N ALA A 153 -11.91 -1.08 10.24
CA ALA A 153 -12.54 -2.02 9.34
C ALA A 153 -13.12 -3.22 10.10
N LYS A 154 -12.27 -3.96 10.82
CA LYS A 154 -12.67 -5.14 11.61
C LYS A 154 -13.78 -4.87 12.62
N ARG A 155 -13.86 -3.66 13.17
CA ARG A 155 -14.90 -3.30 14.14
C ARG A 155 -16.20 -2.93 13.44
N PHE A 156 -16.16 -2.09 12.40
CA PHE A 156 -17.34 -1.40 11.88
C PHE A 156 -17.83 -1.89 10.52
N GLU A 157 -17.11 -2.77 9.83
CA GLU A 157 -17.48 -3.30 8.50
C GLU A 157 -18.87 -3.93 8.48
N PHE A 158 -19.32 -4.50 9.60
CA PHE A 158 -20.67 -5.05 9.77
C PHE A 158 -21.80 -4.04 9.45
N LEU A 159 -21.57 -2.73 9.60
CA LEU A 159 -22.54 -1.70 9.24
C LEU A 159 -22.76 -1.63 7.72
N LEU A 160 -21.69 -1.80 6.94
CA LEU A 160 -21.76 -1.85 5.48
C LEU A 160 -22.46 -3.15 5.03
N GLU A 161 -22.14 -4.26 5.69
CA GLU A 161 -22.78 -5.56 5.45
C GLU A 161 -24.29 -5.50 5.70
N LEU A 162 -24.69 -4.81 6.77
CA LEU A 162 -26.09 -4.59 7.12
C LEU A 162 -26.86 -3.79 6.05
N LEU A 163 -26.22 -2.79 5.44
CA LEU A 163 -26.81 -1.97 4.36
C LEU A 163 -26.91 -2.73 3.03
N THR A 164 -25.91 -3.56 2.73
CA THR A 164 -25.83 -4.33 1.48
C THR A 164 -26.64 -5.63 1.50
N ASN A 165 -27.36 -5.92 2.60
CA ASN A 165 -28.08 -7.16 2.87
C ASN A 165 -27.19 -8.42 2.95
N SER A 166 -25.87 -8.29 3.05
CA SER A 166 -24.99 -9.45 3.23
C SER A 166 -25.12 -10.01 4.65
N GLU A 167 -24.65 -11.24 4.86
CA GLU A 167 -24.44 -11.73 6.23
C GLU A 167 -23.36 -10.88 6.89
N PHE A 168 -23.63 -10.43 8.12
CA PHE A 168 -22.71 -9.56 8.84
C PHE A 168 -21.87 -10.35 9.84
N ASP A 169 -20.60 -9.98 10.02
CA ASP A 169 -19.71 -10.67 10.97
C ASP A 169 -20.08 -10.37 12.43
N LYS A 170 -20.56 -11.39 13.14
CA LYS A 170 -20.88 -11.31 14.57
C LYS A 170 -19.63 -11.02 15.42
N ASN A 171 -18.44 -11.41 14.98
CA ASN A 171 -17.22 -11.16 15.73
C ASN A 171 -16.85 -9.67 15.73
N SER A 172 -17.05 -8.95 14.61
CA SER A 172 -16.92 -7.50 14.55
C SER A 172 -17.79 -6.79 15.59
N ILE A 173 -19.04 -7.21 15.73
CA ILE A 173 -19.98 -6.64 16.72
C ILE A 173 -19.49 -6.94 18.14
N LYS A 174 -19.04 -8.17 18.42
CA LYS A 174 -18.45 -8.51 19.74
C LYS A 174 -17.23 -7.64 20.07
N LEU A 175 -16.38 -7.35 19.08
CA LEU A 175 -15.21 -6.49 19.26
C LEU A 175 -15.62 -5.06 19.63
N ILE A 176 -16.67 -4.53 19.01
CA ILE A 176 -17.22 -3.21 19.35
C ILE A 176 -17.80 -3.18 20.75
N ILE A 177 -18.64 -4.16 21.11
CA ILE A 177 -19.23 -4.27 22.45
C ILE A 177 -18.12 -4.32 23.50
N LEU A 178 -17.05 -5.10 23.25
CA LEU A 178 -15.92 -5.17 24.17
C LEU A 178 -15.14 -3.85 24.27
N HIS A 179 -14.97 -3.15 23.15
CA HIS A 179 -14.21 -1.90 23.09
C HIS A 179 -14.95 -0.74 23.76
N TYR A 180 -16.28 -0.68 23.60
CA TYR A 180 -17.17 0.36 24.13
C TYR A 180 -18.17 -0.22 25.13
N LYS A 181 -17.68 -1.05 26.06
CA LYS A 181 -18.51 -1.81 27.02
C LYS A 181 -19.45 -0.96 27.89
N ASP A 182 -19.11 0.31 28.09
CA ASP A 182 -19.87 1.24 28.94
C ASP A 182 -20.92 2.01 28.12
N ASP A 183 -20.79 2.02 26.78
CA ASP A 183 -21.65 2.78 25.86
C ASP A 183 -22.57 1.86 25.02
N ILE A 184 -22.16 0.61 24.80
CA ILE A 184 -22.83 -0.34 23.89
C ILE A 184 -23.19 -1.60 24.66
N ASP A 185 -24.48 -1.97 24.61
CA ASP A 185 -24.98 -3.16 25.27
C ASP A 185 -24.74 -4.45 24.46
N HIS A 186 -24.91 -5.59 25.13
CA HIS A 186 -24.74 -6.92 24.53
C HIS A 186 -25.89 -7.31 23.57
N LYS A 187 -26.96 -6.52 23.49
CA LYS A 187 -28.13 -6.80 22.65
C LYS A 187 -27.96 -6.29 21.23
N LEU A 188 -26.95 -5.45 20.96
CA LEU A 188 -26.65 -4.93 19.63
C LEU A 188 -26.65 -6.02 18.52
N ILE A 189 -26.17 -7.24 18.80
CA ILE A 189 -26.21 -8.35 17.83
C ILE A 189 -27.64 -8.69 17.43
N ASN A 190 -28.56 -8.78 18.40
CA ASN A 190 -29.97 -9.08 18.17
C ASN A 190 -30.67 -7.92 17.45
N GLU A 191 -30.34 -6.67 17.83
CA GLU A 191 -30.86 -5.47 17.18
C GLU A 191 -30.45 -5.41 15.71
N CYS A 192 -29.19 -5.75 15.38
CA CYS A 192 -28.72 -5.86 14.01
C CYS A 192 -29.50 -6.91 13.21
N HIS A 193 -29.79 -8.07 13.82
CA HIS A 193 -30.65 -9.08 13.19
C HIS A 193 -32.06 -8.56 12.91
N GLN A 194 -32.71 -7.94 13.91
CA GLN A 194 -34.05 -7.37 13.75
C GLN A 194 -34.08 -6.28 12.69
N PHE A 195 -33.06 -5.41 12.67
CA PHE A 195 -32.95 -4.35 11.67
C PHE A 195 -32.72 -4.91 10.26
N LYS A 196 -31.91 -5.97 10.12
CA LYS A 196 -31.72 -6.66 8.84
C LYS A 196 -33.03 -7.23 8.30
N GLU A 197 -33.80 -7.93 9.14
CA GLU A 197 -35.12 -8.45 8.76
C GLU A 197 -36.08 -7.33 8.37
N TYR A 198 -36.07 -6.22 9.12
CA TYR A 198 -36.86 -5.03 8.79
C TYR A 198 -36.47 -4.45 7.42
N LEU A 199 -35.18 -4.33 7.11
CA LEU A 199 -34.71 -3.87 5.79
C LEU A 199 -35.14 -4.81 4.66
N HIS A 200 -35.15 -6.12 4.92
CA HIS A 200 -35.62 -7.12 3.97
C HIS A 200 -37.11 -6.96 3.67
N LEU A 201 -37.94 -6.85 4.73
CA LEU A 201 -39.39 -6.61 4.61
C LEU A 201 -39.69 -5.30 3.88
N ARG A 202 -38.97 -4.23 4.20
CA ARG A 202 -39.18 -2.94 3.54
C ARG A 202 -38.87 -2.99 2.03
N LYS A 203 -37.83 -3.73 1.63
CA LYS A 203 -37.49 -3.93 0.22
C LYS A 203 -38.57 -4.74 -0.52
N SER A 204 -39.17 -5.74 0.12
CA SER A 204 -40.28 -6.48 -0.49
C SER A 204 -41.52 -5.61 -0.67
N TRP A 205 -41.87 -4.78 0.32
CA TRP A 205 -43.00 -3.85 0.24
C TRP A 205 -42.83 -2.81 -0.87
N ASN A 206 -41.63 -2.26 -1.06
CA ASN A 206 -41.35 -1.34 -2.17
C ASN A 206 -41.39 -2.03 -3.55
N THR A 207 -41.16 -3.35 -3.60
CA THR A 207 -41.25 -4.14 -4.84
C THR A 207 -42.72 -4.48 -5.16
N GLU A 208 -43.49 -4.75 -4.11
CA GLU A 208 -44.94 -4.94 -4.19
C GLU A 208 -45.65 -3.63 -4.53
N GLU A 209 -45.37 -2.47 -3.93
CA GLU A 209 -46.00 -1.19 -4.33
C GLU A 209 -45.69 -0.78 -5.78
N ASN A 210 -44.50 -1.10 -6.30
CA ASN A 210 -44.16 -0.86 -7.71
C ASN A 210 -44.86 -1.83 -8.69
N THR A 211 -45.36 -2.97 -8.22
CA THR A 211 -46.22 -3.89 -8.99
C THR A 211 -47.71 -3.75 -8.66
N ALA A 212 -48.02 -3.19 -7.49
CA ALA A 212 -49.33 -3.04 -6.86
C ALA A 212 -49.77 -1.58 -6.74
N SER A 213 -49.34 -0.71 -7.67
CA SER A 213 -50.03 0.56 -7.97
C SER A 213 -51.45 0.34 -8.55
N LYS A 214 -52.10 -0.77 -8.19
CA LYS A 214 -53.46 -1.17 -8.56
C LYS A 214 -54.29 -1.74 -7.40
N MET A 215 -53.86 -1.61 -6.15
CA MET A 215 -54.76 -1.90 -5.02
C MET A 215 -54.95 -0.66 -4.15
N GLN A 216 -56.12 -0.07 -4.30
CA GLN A 216 -56.57 1.13 -3.61
C GLN A 216 -56.70 0.86 -2.10
N CYS A 217 -56.43 1.90 -1.30
CA CYS A 217 -56.44 1.94 0.17
C CYS A 217 -57.77 1.56 0.88
N THR A 218 -58.69 0.86 0.23
CA THR A 218 -60.00 0.51 0.79
C THR A 218 -60.04 -0.83 1.53
N GLU A 219 -59.06 -1.71 1.39
CA GLU A 219 -59.12 -3.06 1.97
C GLU A 219 -58.52 -3.18 3.39
N VAL A 220 -57.73 -2.19 3.84
CA VAL A 220 -57.08 -2.25 5.17
C VAL A 220 -58.06 -1.96 6.32
N LEU A 221 -59.20 -1.32 6.06
CA LEU A 221 -60.18 -0.98 7.11
C LEU A 221 -61.14 -2.13 7.47
N GLN A 222 -61.13 -3.26 6.76
CA GLN A 222 -62.07 -4.35 7.02
C GLN A 222 -61.57 -5.40 8.02
N PHE A 223 -60.30 -5.34 8.45
CA PHE A 223 -59.72 -6.29 9.41
C PHE A 223 -59.72 -5.81 10.88
N THR A 224 -60.40 -4.70 11.20
CA THR A 224 -60.49 -4.17 12.57
C THR A 224 -61.89 -4.24 13.20
N TYR A 225 -62.87 -4.83 12.51
CA TYR A 225 -64.18 -5.11 13.08
C TYR A 225 -64.71 -6.47 12.60
N GLU A 226 -64.32 -7.52 13.33
CA GLU A 226 -65.10 -8.72 13.73
C GLU A 226 -64.23 -9.57 14.65
#